data_AF-A0A6M0CL22-F1
#
_entry.id   AF-A0A6M0CL22-F1
#
_cell.length_a   1.000
_cell.length_b   1.000
_cell.length_c   1.000
_cell.angle_alpha   90.00
_cell.angle_beta   90.00
_cell.angle_gamma   90.00
#
_symmetry.space_group_name_H-M   'P 1'
#
loop_
_entity.id
_entity.type
_entity.pdbx_description
1 polymer ?
#
loop_
_entity_poly.entity_id
_entity_poly.type
_entity_poly.pdbx_seq_one_letter_code
_entity_poly.pdbx_strand_id
1 'polypeptide(L)'
;VFAPFVWGWNLLSIPFRRRDRHTTFLQHDTVLQTTRFNTFARVLQRERDSEGRLHAEGKPAIVYDDGSREYYYHGVELLDPRYWVHPRKWRASWLLTEFDPEHFNVLIEEIGYARACLEFATREFDSWREYTLLEFIDLIDPNDDNFIRVLKMTCPSTGSVHATRVPPLMISAREAIRWVNWGTAPEEFVVET
;
A
#
# COMPACT_ATOMS: atom_id res chain seq x y z
N VAL A 1 30.19 -0.47 5.56
CA VAL A 1 29.64 -0.68 4.21
C VAL A 1 28.48 -1.65 4.42
N PHE A 2 27.29 -1.26 3.93
CA PHE A 2 26.01 -1.72 4.46
C PHE A 2 25.66 -3.13 3.95
N ALA A 3 25.22 -4.01 4.85
CA ALA A 3 24.76 -5.36 4.53
C ALA A 3 23.65 -5.32 3.47
N PRO A 4 23.56 -6.34 2.58
CA PRO A 4 22.57 -6.39 1.52
C PRO A 4 21.21 -6.70 2.14
N PHE A 5 20.53 -5.66 2.60
CA PHE A 5 19.18 -5.78 3.11
C PHE A 5 18.22 -6.12 1.98
N VAL A 6 17.12 -6.75 2.37
CA VAL A 6 15.90 -6.97 1.59
C VAL A 6 15.22 -5.62 1.28
N TRP A 7 15.93 -4.74 0.59
CA TRP A 7 15.39 -3.58 -0.10
C TRP A 7 15.64 -3.72 -1.61
N GLY A 8 16.16 -4.87 -2.05
CA GLY A 8 16.23 -5.28 -3.45
C GLY A 8 14.85 -5.74 -3.90
N TRP A 9 14.16 -4.86 -4.64
CA TRP A 9 13.06 -5.10 -5.56
C TRP A 9 12.76 -6.59 -5.82
N ASN A 10 11.92 -7.16 -4.96
CA ASN A 10 11.10 -8.32 -5.27
C ASN A 10 9.82 -8.16 -4.44
N LEU A 11 8.82 -7.55 -5.07
CA LEU A 11 7.41 -7.69 -4.69
C LEU A 11 6.98 -9.16 -4.91
N LEU A 12 7.64 -10.10 -4.23
CA LEU A 12 7.14 -11.45 -4.06
C LEU A 12 6.59 -11.53 -2.66
N SER A 13 5.37 -11.01 -2.55
CA SER A 13 4.30 -11.58 -1.76
C SER A 13 4.74 -12.04 -0.37
N ILE A 14 4.69 -11.14 0.61
CA ILE A 14 4.21 -11.57 1.92
C ILE A 14 2.82 -12.15 1.63
N PRO A 15 2.56 -13.45 1.88
CA PRO A 15 1.27 -14.02 1.57
C PRO A 15 0.24 -13.35 2.47
N PHE A 16 -0.48 -12.38 1.90
CA PHE A 16 -1.75 -11.91 2.42
C PHE A 16 -2.66 -13.13 2.45
N ARG A 17 -2.78 -13.75 3.62
CA ARG A 17 -3.58 -14.95 3.81
C ARG A 17 -5.05 -14.56 3.61
N ARG A 18 -5.53 -14.70 2.37
CA ARG A 18 -6.96 -14.65 2.03
C ARG A 18 -7.68 -15.61 2.97
N ARG A 19 -8.38 -15.05 3.95
CA ARG A 19 -9.37 -15.81 4.71
C ARG A 19 -10.67 -15.56 3.96
N ASP A 20 -11.12 -16.57 3.21
CA ASP A 20 -12.45 -16.56 2.62
C ASP A 20 -13.45 -16.28 3.74
N ARG A 21 -13.99 -15.07 3.75
CA ARG A 21 -15.16 -14.74 4.55
C ARG A 21 -16.22 -14.29 3.57
N HIS A 22 -17.32 -15.03 3.59
CA HIS A 22 -18.58 -14.62 3.00
C HIS A 22 -18.91 -13.21 3.50
N THR A 23 -18.87 -12.25 2.57
CA THR A 23 -19.22 -10.85 2.81
C THR A 23 -20.72 -10.75 3.01
N THR A 24 -21.16 -10.64 4.26
CA THR A 24 -22.49 -10.11 4.56
C THR A 24 -22.35 -8.59 4.58
N PHE A 25 -22.73 -7.95 3.48
CA PHE A 25 -22.79 -6.49 3.37
C PHE A 25 -23.80 -5.94 4.38
N LEU A 26 -23.34 -5.16 5.34
CA LEU A 26 -24.18 -4.21 6.06
C LEU A 26 -24.12 -2.88 5.30
N GLN A 27 -25.24 -2.54 4.66
CA GLN A 27 -25.46 -1.28 3.94
C GLN A 27 -25.25 -0.09 4.88
N HIS A 28 -24.23 0.72 4.62
CA HIS A 28 -24.28 2.15 4.88
C HIS A 28 -24.44 2.87 3.54
N ASP A 29 -25.55 3.59 3.42
CA ASP A 29 -26.00 4.30 2.22
C ASP A 29 -24.99 5.39 1.82
N THR A 30 -24.04 5.02 0.97
CA THR A 30 -23.41 5.98 0.06
C THR A 30 -23.98 5.70 -1.32
N VAL A 31 -24.81 6.62 -1.82
CA VAL A 31 -25.31 6.61 -3.19
C VAL A 31 -24.13 6.90 -4.12
N LEU A 32 -23.31 5.89 -4.41
CA LEU A 32 -22.43 5.92 -5.56
C LEU A 32 -23.31 5.65 -6.78
N GLN A 33 -23.69 6.71 -7.49
CA GLN A 33 -24.24 6.60 -8.83
C GLN A 33 -23.14 6.07 -9.76
N THR A 34 -22.87 4.77 -9.71
CA THR A 34 -22.18 4.09 -10.80
C THR A 34 -23.20 3.85 -11.90
N THR A 35 -23.26 4.79 -12.83
CA THR A 35 -23.86 4.57 -14.14
C THR A 35 -23.18 3.35 -14.75
N ARG A 36 -23.78 2.16 -14.61
CA ARG A 36 -23.38 1.00 -15.40
C ARG A 36 -23.64 1.35 -16.86
N PHE A 37 -22.56 1.61 -17.61
CA PHE A 37 -22.61 2.01 -19.01
C PHE A 37 -23.13 0.86 -19.90
N ASN A 38 -23.75 1.29 -20.99
CA ASN A 38 -24.51 0.52 -21.96
C ASN A 38 -23.71 -0.69 -22.49
N THR A 39 -24.24 -1.92 -22.35
CA THR A 39 -23.59 -3.21 -22.70
C THR A 39 -23.17 -3.36 -24.18
N PHE A 40 -23.38 -2.35 -25.01
CA PHE A 40 -23.12 -2.34 -26.45
C PHE A 40 -21.98 -1.42 -26.90
N ALA A 41 -21.37 -0.64 -26.01
CA ALA A 41 -20.27 0.26 -26.39
C ALA A 41 -19.01 -0.52 -26.80
N ARG A 42 -18.34 -0.09 -27.87
CA ARG A 42 -17.14 -0.77 -28.39
C ARG A 42 -15.89 -0.15 -27.78
N VAL A 43 -14.98 -1.00 -27.30
CA VAL A 43 -13.65 -0.58 -26.82
C VAL A 43 -12.80 -0.03 -27.98
N LEU A 44 -12.34 1.21 -27.84
CA LEU A 44 -11.42 1.87 -28.77
C LEU A 44 -9.95 1.73 -28.34
N GLN A 45 -9.69 1.79 -27.03
CA GLN A 45 -8.34 1.71 -26.47
C GLN A 45 -8.34 0.85 -25.22
N ARG A 46 -7.26 0.10 -25.02
CA ARG A 46 -6.99 -0.66 -23.80
C ARG A 46 -5.52 -0.63 -23.43
N GLU A 47 -5.21 -0.13 -22.24
CA GLU A 47 -3.87 -0.08 -21.67
C GLU A 47 -3.68 -1.16 -20.61
N ARG A 48 -2.46 -1.70 -20.54
CA ARG A 48 -2.09 -2.75 -19.59
C ARG A 48 -0.67 -2.55 -19.07
N ASP A 49 -0.41 -3.08 -17.88
CA ASP A 49 0.95 -3.16 -17.34
C ASP A 49 1.74 -4.35 -17.94
N SER A 50 2.98 -4.52 -17.50
CA SER A 50 3.87 -5.61 -17.94
C SER A 50 3.37 -7.02 -17.59
N GLU A 51 2.42 -7.13 -16.66
CA GLU A 51 1.77 -8.39 -16.27
C GLU A 51 0.46 -8.62 -17.06
N GLY A 52 0.10 -7.70 -17.96
CA GLY A 52 -1.11 -7.78 -18.76
C GLY A 52 -2.38 -7.38 -18.00
N ARG A 53 -2.27 -6.79 -16.81
CA ARG A 53 -3.42 -6.28 -16.03
C ARG A 53 -3.82 -4.91 -16.56
N LEU A 54 -5.10 -4.55 -16.46
CA LEU A 54 -5.56 -3.21 -16.85
C LEU A 54 -4.86 -2.16 -15.99
N HIS A 55 -4.21 -1.19 -16.61
CA HIS A 55 -3.44 -0.18 -15.88
C HIS A 55 -3.19 1.04 -16.78
N ALA A 56 -3.42 2.24 -16.24
CA ALA A 56 -2.94 3.48 -16.83
C ALA A 56 -2.81 4.59 -15.78
N GLU A 57 -1.61 5.16 -15.64
CA GLU A 57 -1.34 6.18 -14.63
C GLU A 57 -1.94 7.55 -14.98
N GLY A 58 -2.95 7.97 -14.23
CA GLY A 58 -3.61 9.27 -14.42
C GLY A 58 -4.33 9.44 -15.77
N LYS A 59 -4.63 8.31 -16.44
CA LYS A 59 -5.31 8.23 -17.73
C LYS A 59 -6.28 7.05 -17.72
N PRO A 60 -7.32 7.04 -18.57
CA PRO A 60 -8.20 5.88 -18.66
C PRO A 60 -7.44 4.68 -19.21
N ALA A 61 -7.63 3.51 -18.59
CA ALA A 61 -7.10 2.25 -19.11
C ALA A 61 -8.03 1.64 -20.17
N ILE A 62 -9.31 2.03 -20.20
CA ILE A 62 -10.24 1.69 -21.27
C ILE A 62 -10.95 2.96 -21.74
N VAL A 63 -11.05 3.13 -23.06
CA VAL A 63 -11.84 4.18 -23.70
C VAL A 63 -12.82 3.53 -24.66
N TYR A 64 -14.08 3.91 -24.58
CA TYR A 64 -15.16 3.41 -25.44
C TYR A 64 -15.55 4.44 -26.52
N ASP A 65 -16.25 3.97 -27.55
CA ASP A 65 -16.69 4.80 -28.68
C ASP A 65 -17.85 5.75 -28.37
N ASP A 66 -18.61 5.47 -27.31
CA ASP A 66 -19.60 6.38 -26.73
C ASP A 66 -18.98 7.49 -25.86
N GLY A 67 -17.65 7.48 -25.69
CA GLY A 67 -16.89 8.45 -24.91
C GLY A 67 -16.75 8.10 -23.42
N SER A 68 -17.36 7.00 -22.96
CA SER A 68 -17.16 6.50 -21.60
C SER A 68 -15.71 6.02 -21.40
N ARG A 69 -15.27 6.05 -20.14
CA ARG A 69 -13.87 5.84 -19.74
C ARG A 69 -13.82 5.07 -18.44
N GLU A 70 -12.92 4.10 -18.36
CA GLU A 70 -12.63 3.38 -17.12
C GLU A 70 -11.15 3.53 -16.76
N TYR A 71 -10.88 3.63 -15.47
CA TYR A 71 -9.56 3.86 -14.90
C TYR A 71 -9.17 2.66 -14.07
N TYR A 72 -7.96 2.18 -14.27
CA TYR A 72 -7.46 1.02 -13.55
C TYR A 72 -6.00 1.22 -13.14
N TYR A 73 -5.64 0.62 -12.01
CA TYR A 73 -4.29 0.54 -11.51
C TYR A 73 -3.95 -0.90 -11.16
N HIS A 74 -3.06 -1.53 -11.93
CA HIS A 74 -2.63 -2.93 -11.72
C HIS A 74 -3.81 -3.93 -11.59
N GLY A 75 -4.87 -3.70 -12.36
CA GLY A 75 -6.08 -4.52 -12.38
C GLY A 75 -7.18 -4.08 -11.42
N VAL A 76 -6.92 -3.14 -10.51
CA VAL A 76 -7.92 -2.56 -9.59
C VAL A 76 -8.64 -1.41 -10.28
N GLU A 77 -9.97 -1.43 -10.28
CA GLU A 77 -10.80 -0.38 -10.88
C GLU A 77 -10.84 0.87 -9.98
N LEU A 78 -10.47 2.03 -10.52
CA LEU A 78 -10.41 3.30 -9.79
C LEU A 78 -11.69 4.12 -10.05
N LEU A 79 -12.72 3.88 -9.26
CA LEU A 79 -14.02 4.54 -9.41
C LEU A 79 -14.03 6.01 -8.96
N ASP A 80 -13.25 6.35 -7.94
CA ASP A 80 -13.18 7.73 -7.44
C ASP A 80 -12.28 8.60 -8.34
N PRO A 81 -12.81 9.71 -8.90
CA PRO A 81 -12.05 10.64 -9.74
C PRO A 81 -10.79 11.22 -9.11
N ARG A 82 -10.66 11.21 -7.77
CA ARG A 82 -9.45 11.64 -7.06
C ARG A 82 -8.20 10.87 -7.52
N TYR A 83 -8.38 9.62 -7.95
CA TYR A 83 -7.28 8.75 -8.41
C TYR A 83 -6.90 8.97 -9.88
N TRP A 84 -7.68 9.72 -10.66
CA TRP A 84 -7.46 9.94 -12.10
C TRP A 84 -6.37 10.97 -12.38
N VAL A 85 -5.35 11.01 -11.54
CA VAL A 85 -4.12 11.77 -11.70
C VAL A 85 -2.94 10.81 -11.52
N HIS A 86 -1.79 11.17 -12.07
CA HIS A 86 -0.57 10.36 -11.92
C HIS A 86 -0.30 10.05 -10.43
N PRO A 87 0.05 8.80 -10.04
CA PRO A 87 0.30 8.40 -8.64
C PRO A 87 1.24 9.31 -7.85
N ARG A 88 2.22 9.94 -8.50
CA ARG A 88 3.10 10.95 -7.88
C ARG A 88 2.36 12.15 -7.28
N LYS A 89 1.12 12.41 -7.70
CA LYS A 89 0.24 13.46 -7.18
C LYS A 89 -0.73 12.96 -6.13
N TRP A 90 -0.75 11.66 -5.83
CA TRP A 90 -1.60 11.11 -4.78
C TRP A 90 -1.16 11.63 -3.41
N ARG A 91 -2.17 11.91 -2.59
CA ARG A 91 -1.99 12.51 -1.26
C ARG A 91 -2.03 11.41 -0.22
N ALA A 92 -1.03 11.34 0.65
CA ALA A 92 -1.03 10.32 1.71
C ALA A 92 -2.32 10.39 2.52
N SER A 93 -2.80 11.61 2.83
CA SER A 93 -4.04 11.88 3.55
C SER A 93 -5.29 11.14 3.03
N TRP A 94 -5.32 10.66 1.78
CA TRP A 94 -6.43 9.84 1.28
C TRP A 94 -6.52 8.47 1.97
N LEU A 95 -5.40 7.94 2.48
CA LEU A 95 -5.38 6.71 3.30
C LEU A 95 -6.24 6.82 4.57
N LEU A 96 -6.42 8.03 5.11
CA LEU A 96 -7.23 8.26 6.32
C LEU A 96 -8.74 8.16 6.07
N THR A 97 -9.15 8.24 4.81
CA THR A 97 -10.56 8.23 4.40
C THR A 97 -10.86 7.21 3.31
N GLU A 98 -9.95 6.26 3.09
CA GLU A 98 -10.17 5.12 2.19
C GLU A 98 -10.59 3.90 3.01
N PHE A 99 -11.79 3.39 2.70
CA PHE A 99 -12.41 2.26 3.39
C PHE A 99 -12.49 1.01 2.50
N ASP A 100 -12.28 1.16 1.18
CA ASP A 100 -12.15 0.03 0.28
C ASP A 100 -10.74 -0.58 0.39
N PRO A 101 -10.62 -1.86 0.75
CA PRO A 101 -9.30 -2.49 0.93
C PRO A 101 -8.47 -2.55 -0.36
N GLU A 102 -9.09 -2.68 -1.54
CA GLU A 102 -8.34 -2.75 -2.81
C GLU A 102 -7.74 -1.38 -3.14
N HIS A 103 -8.52 -0.30 -2.98
CA HIS A 103 -8.03 1.07 -3.15
C HIS A 103 -7.00 1.45 -2.08
N PHE A 104 -7.20 1.03 -0.84
CA PHE A 104 -6.23 1.23 0.23
C PHE A 104 -4.88 0.60 -0.09
N ASN A 105 -4.90 -0.64 -0.60
CA ASN A 105 -3.68 -1.36 -0.98
C ASN A 105 -2.97 -0.68 -2.16
N VAL A 106 -3.70 -0.21 -3.16
CA VAL A 106 -3.15 0.58 -4.27
C VAL A 106 -2.51 1.88 -3.75
N LEU A 107 -3.17 2.58 -2.83
CA LEU A 107 -2.63 3.80 -2.25
C LEU A 107 -1.34 3.53 -1.46
N ILE A 108 -1.31 2.48 -0.64
CA ILE A 108 -0.13 2.21 0.20
C ILE A 108 1.05 1.68 -0.61
N GLU A 109 0.79 0.97 -1.71
CA GLU A 109 1.82 0.55 -2.67
C GLU A 109 2.54 1.74 -3.27
N GLU A 110 1.80 2.76 -3.74
CA GLU A 110 2.36 3.94 -4.39
C GLU A 110 2.90 5.01 -3.43
N ILE A 111 2.19 5.27 -2.33
CA ILE A 111 2.61 6.27 -1.33
C ILE A 111 3.75 5.72 -0.48
N GLY A 112 3.67 4.44 -0.10
CA GLY A 112 4.62 3.78 0.79
C GLY A 112 4.52 4.23 2.26
N TYR A 113 4.88 3.33 3.16
CA TYR A 113 4.91 3.64 4.59
C TYR A 113 5.95 4.70 4.96
N ALA A 114 7.05 4.80 4.20
CA ALA A 114 8.10 5.78 4.47
C ALA A 114 7.56 7.22 4.38
N ARG A 115 6.79 7.51 3.33
CA ARG A 115 6.13 8.81 3.16
C ARG A 115 5.02 9.00 4.18
N ALA A 116 4.23 7.96 4.46
CA ALA A 116 3.19 8.02 5.49
C ALA A 116 3.78 8.38 6.88
N CYS A 117 4.94 7.83 7.25
CA CYS A 117 5.64 8.19 8.50
C CYS A 117 6.09 9.65 8.57
N LEU A 118 6.24 10.34 7.44
CA LEU A 118 6.60 11.77 7.39
C LEU A 118 5.37 12.67 7.46
N GLU A 119 4.23 12.23 6.91
CA GLU A 119 3.02 13.04 6.80
C GLU A 119 2.03 12.81 7.96
N PHE A 120 2.11 11.69 8.68
CA PHE A 120 1.14 11.31 9.70
C PHE A 120 1.70 11.28 11.12
N ALA A 121 0.80 11.49 12.09
CA ALA A 121 1.12 11.34 13.50
C ALA A 121 1.36 9.87 13.84
N THR A 122 2.46 9.60 14.55
CA THR A 122 2.85 8.25 14.97
C THR A 122 3.18 8.22 16.45
N ARG A 123 2.95 7.06 17.07
CA ARG A 123 3.38 6.73 18.42
C ARG A 123 4.54 5.74 18.36
N GLU A 124 5.63 6.05 19.06
CA GLU A 124 6.76 5.14 19.22
C GLU A 124 6.49 4.12 20.34
N PHE A 125 6.80 2.84 20.07
CA PHE A 125 6.69 1.74 21.02
C PHE A 125 8.04 1.29 21.57
N ASP A 126 9.03 1.15 20.68
CA ASP A 126 10.37 0.67 21.01
C ASP A 126 11.35 1.14 19.93
N SER A 127 12.64 1.21 20.30
CA SER A 127 13.71 1.52 19.37
C SER A 127 14.91 0.62 19.62
N TRP A 128 15.58 0.23 18.53
CA TRP A 128 16.74 -0.65 18.58
C TRP A 128 17.68 -0.31 17.44
N ARG A 129 18.85 0.26 17.78
CA ARG A 129 19.83 0.79 16.81
C ARG A 129 19.17 1.80 15.84
N GLU A 130 19.34 1.63 14.54
CA GLU A 130 18.73 2.46 13.49
C GLU A 130 17.23 2.21 13.26
N TYR A 131 16.62 1.28 14.01
CA TYR A 131 15.21 0.90 13.87
C TYR A 131 14.32 1.51 14.95
N THR A 132 13.15 1.98 14.55
CA THR A 132 12.10 2.49 15.44
C THR A 132 10.79 1.82 15.10
N LEU A 133 10.11 1.26 16.10
CA LEU A 133 8.80 0.67 15.97
C LEU A 133 7.72 1.72 16.21
N LEU A 134 6.90 1.97 15.20
CA LEU A 134 5.90 3.03 15.17
C LEU A 134 4.51 2.47 14.90
N GLU A 135 3.50 3.08 15.48
CA GLU A 135 2.10 2.88 15.15
C GLU A 135 1.50 4.20 14.67
N PHE A 136 0.69 4.17 13.63
CA PHE A 136 -0.07 5.34 13.20
C PHE A 136 -1.27 5.56 14.10
N ILE A 137 -1.48 6.81 14.53
CA ILE A 137 -2.54 7.14 15.50
C ILE A 137 -3.92 7.11 14.83
N ASP A 138 -4.05 7.69 13.63
CA ASP A 138 -5.32 7.89 12.94
C ASP A 138 -5.48 7.00 11.68
N LEU A 139 -4.62 6.00 11.51
CA LEU A 139 -4.64 5.12 10.33
C LEU A 139 -4.93 3.67 10.73
N ILE A 140 -6.10 3.21 10.31
CA ILE A 140 -6.57 1.83 10.48
C ILE A 140 -6.50 1.14 9.12
N ASP A 141 -6.16 -0.15 9.12
CA ASP A 141 -6.20 -0.97 7.91
C ASP A 141 -7.62 -1.50 7.63
N PRO A 142 -8.28 -1.09 6.54
CA PRO A 142 -9.60 -1.61 6.19
C PRO A 142 -9.61 -3.09 5.80
N ASN A 143 -8.45 -3.72 5.55
CA ASN A 143 -8.38 -5.16 5.25
C ASN A 143 -8.73 -6.02 6.48
N ASP A 144 -8.43 -5.56 7.70
CA ASP A 144 -8.56 -6.37 8.92
C ASP A 144 -9.02 -5.59 10.17
N ASP A 145 -9.34 -4.31 10.02
CA ASP A 145 -9.76 -3.38 11.08
C ASP A 145 -8.72 -3.22 12.22
N ASN A 146 -7.43 -3.44 11.96
CA ASN A 146 -6.36 -3.24 12.96
C ASN A 146 -5.56 -1.95 12.74
N PHE A 147 -4.90 -1.53 13.83
CA PHE A 147 -3.87 -0.50 13.77
C PHE A 147 -2.73 -0.91 12.85
N ILE A 148 -2.18 0.07 12.13
CA ILE A 148 -1.00 -0.16 11.30
C ILE A 148 0.25 0.12 12.12
N ARG A 149 1.02 -0.94 12.35
CA ARG A 149 2.35 -0.88 12.95
C ARG A 149 3.43 -1.06 11.89
N VAL A 150 4.45 -0.22 11.95
CA VAL A 150 5.56 -0.21 10.99
C VAL A 150 6.90 -0.18 11.72
N LEU A 151 7.85 -0.92 11.19
CA LEU A 151 9.26 -0.78 11.53
C LEU A 151 9.88 0.26 10.60
N LYS A 152 10.29 1.38 11.15
CA LYS A 152 11.01 2.44 10.44
C LYS A 152 12.51 2.26 10.61
N MET A 153 13.27 2.43 9.55
CA MET A 153 14.74 2.57 9.57
C MET A 153 15.11 3.90 8.94
N THR A 154 15.95 4.68 9.62
CA THR A 154 16.54 5.89 9.04
C THR A 154 18.00 5.59 8.72
N CYS A 155 18.35 5.58 7.43
CA CYS A 155 19.70 5.29 6.99
C CYS A 155 20.65 6.40 7.50
N PRO A 156 21.67 6.10 8.33
CA PRO A 156 22.54 7.14 8.90
C PRO A 156 23.35 7.91 7.87
N SER A 157 23.66 7.30 6.72
CA SER A 157 24.51 7.89 5.69
C SER A 157 23.75 8.79 4.70
N THR A 158 22.50 8.45 4.38
CA THR A 158 21.71 9.20 3.37
C THR A 158 20.55 9.98 3.99
N GLY A 159 20.19 9.70 5.24
CA GLY A 159 18.96 10.20 5.86
C GLY A 159 17.68 9.61 5.27
N SER A 160 17.80 8.65 4.34
CA SER A 160 16.64 8.01 3.70
C SER A 160 15.84 7.22 4.73
N VAL A 161 14.52 7.39 4.70
CA VAL A 161 13.59 6.67 5.56
C VAL A 161 13.05 5.47 4.80
N HIS A 162 13.17 4.30 5.42
CA HIS A 162 12.53 3.07 4.99
C HIS A 162 11.51 2.66 6.05
N ALA A 163 10.37 2.15 5.65
CA ALA A 163 9.37 1.65 6.59
C ALA A 163 8.66 0.43 6.03
N THR A 164 8.44 -0.56 6.89
CA THR A 164 7.80 -1.83 6.53
C THR A 164 6.77 -2.17 7.58
N ARG A 165 5.57 -2.60 7.14
CA ARG A 165 4.52 -3.07 8.05
C ARG A 165 4.97 -4.33 8.79
N VAL A 166 4.64 -4.39 10.07
CA VAL A 166 4.87 -5.53 10.95
C VAL A 166 3.57 -5.91 11.66
N PRO A 167 3.49 -7.08 12.33
CA PRO A 167 2.30 -7.48 13.06
C PRO A 167 1.79 -6.40 14.04
N PRO A 168 0.47 -6.17 14.12
CA PRO A 168 -0.12 -5.00 14.81
C PRO A 168 -0.02 -5.07 16.34
N LEU A 169 0.43 -6.18 16.91
CA LEU A 169 0.59 -6.39 18.35
C LEU A 169 2.07 -6.51 18.79
N MET A 170 3.02 -6.40 17.86
CA MET A 170 4.45 -6.47 18.15
C MET A 170 4.94 -5.28 18.97
N ILE A 171 5.65 -5.51 20.07
CA ILE A 171 6.08 -4.42 20.98
C ILE A 171 7.60 -4.17 20.99
N SER A 172 8.39 -4.99 20.29
CA SER A 172 9.85 -4.82 20.24
C SER A 172 10.35 -4.55 18.82
N ALA A 173 11.16 -3.50 18.67
CA ALA A 173 11.84 -3.16 17.42
C ALA A 173 12.84 -4.26 17.01
N ARG A 174 13.47 -4.94 17.99
CA ARG A 174 14.37 -6.05 17.75
C ARG A 174 13.64 -7.29 17.19
N GLU A 175 12.48 -7.61 17.74
CA GLU A 175 11.65 -8.70 17.20
C GLU A 175 11.09 -8.34 15.83
N ALA A 176 10.77 -7.07 15.61
CA ALA A 176 10.30 -6.55 14.33
C ALA A 176 11.34 -6.73 13.23
N ILE A 177 12.58 -6.31 13.44
CA ILE A 177 13.61 -6.45 12.41
C ILE A 177 13.93 -7.94 12.13
N ARG A 178 13.87 -8.79 13.16
CA ARG A 178 14.00 -10.24 12.98
C ARG A 178 12.86 -10.80 12.14
N TRP A 179 11.62 -10.37 12.38
CA TRP A 179 10.45 -10.78 11.61
C TRP A 179 10.56 -10.34 10.14
N VAL A 180 10.96 -9.09 9.90
CA VAL A 180 11.17 -8.56 8.54
C VAL A 180 12.23 -9.37 7.79
N ASN A 181 13.27 -9.85 8.48
CA ASN A 181 14.33 -10.69 7.90
C ASN A 181 14.06 -12.20 8.04
N TRP A 182 12.80 -12.61 8.05
CA TRP A 182 12.36 -14.02 8.08
C TRP A 182 12.94 -14.87 9.22
N GLY A 183 13.12 -14.27 10.39
CA GLY A 183 13.62 -14.95 11.58
C GLY A 183 15.13 -14.88 11.79
N THR A 184 15.88 -14.33 10.84
CA THR A 184 17.34 -14.13 10.94
C THR A 184 17.65 -13.11 12.03
N ALA A 185 18.54 -13.48 12.96
CA ALA A 185 18.89 -12.59 14.04
C ALA A 185 19.67 -11.38 13.50
N PRO A 186 19.41 -10.15 14.01
CA PRO A 186 20.12 -8.97 13.53
C PRO A 186 21.63 -8.96 13.74
N GLU A 187 22.12 -9.77 14.68
CA GLU A 187 23.54 -9.98 14.94
C GLU A 187 24.19 -10.88 13.89
N GLU A 188 23.41 -11.65 13.14
CA GLU A 188 23.85 -12.54 12.05
C GLU A 188 23.86 -11.83 10.69
N PHE A 189 23.49 -10.54 10.65
CA PHE A 189 23.62 -9.74 9.43
C PHE A 189 25.11 -9.64 9.06
N VAL A 190 25.50 -10.40 8.03
CA VAL A 190 26.86 -10.36 7.49
C VAL A 190 27.08 -8.97 6.91
N VAL A 191 27.99 -8.22 7.55
CA VAL A 191 28.49 -6.97 7.00
C VAL A 191 29.41 -7.35 5.85
N GLU A 192 28.92 -7.27 4.61
CA GLU A 192 29.83 -7.32 3.45
C GLU A 192 30.70 -6.07 3.50
N THR A 193 31.98 -6.29 3.83
CA THR A 193 33.06 -5.28 3.85
C THR A 193 33.41 -4.80 2.46
#